data_AF-A0A1I0YQZ8-F1
#
_entry.id   AF-A0A1I0YQZ8-F1
#
_cell.length_a   1.000
_cell.length_b   1.000
_cell.length_c   1.000
_cell.angle_alpha   90.00
_cell.angle_beta   90.00
_cell.angle_gamma   90.00
#
_symmetry.space_group_name_H-M   'P 1'
#
loop_
_entity.id
_entity.type
_entity.pdbx_description
1 polymer ?
#
loop_
_entity_poly.entity_id
_entity_poly.type
_entity_poly.pdbx_seq_one_letter_code
_entity_poly.pdbx_strand_id
1 'polypeptide(L)'
;MTQQQVPLTYPIAQLERRFTAFAVDRLLAWGLLVAVGVVTAIVTDDVWTTVAAVGGAMVLFWLVLAIVLGVTGNSPGKAAAGLRVVHHGTGTPIGIGPALLRSLVLGAAGLFTFGIGIATLAWTAVEDRGRQRRGWHDHLARSVVVDVRPAVEVADTGADEGPRHIVNLTAMRLVPAPPVESVRTPERTEQSVRRQPLPADVVAPPETRPGPPPGMQPPPAHVAQPAPSQPAPSQPAPPQQATPQQRPPQPQQPQLPPQQRPAAPPLRWRVHFDNGESFVIAGLALVGRRPEARNGEQVAHLIPLSSADMSVSKTHAQFGPAPDGTIVVMDRGSTNGTVLVRQGVTRQLAPGKPASLVDGDKVVYGDREMTLTREA
;
A
#
# COMPACT_ATOMS: atom_id res chain seq x y z
N MET A 1 23.92 12.72 -19.73
CA MET A 1 23.16 12.64 -18.47
C MET A 1 21.77 12.12 -18.78
N THR A 2 21.58 10.81 -18.70
CA THR A 2 20.29 10.15 -18.93
C THR A 2 19.51 10.26 -17.62
N GLN A 3 18.48 11.11 -17.59
CA GLN A 3 17.53 11.21 -16.47
C GLN A 3 16.94 9.82 -16.23
N GLN A 4 17.35 9.18 -15.13
CA GLN A 4 16.84 7.89 -14.71
C GLN A 4 15.40 8.14 -14.23
N GLN A 5 14.41 7.85 -15.09
CA GLN A 5 13.00 7.94 -14.73
C GLN A 5 12.75 7.02 -13.53
N VAL A 6 12.60 7.62 -12.35
CA VAL A 6 12.13 6.91 -11.17
C VAL A 6 10.75 6.34 -11.51
N PRO A 7 10.51 5.03 -11.37
CA PRO A 7 9.20 4.46 -11.64
C PRO A 7 8.19 5.02 -10.64
N LEU A 8 7.40 6.01 -11.10
CA LEU A 8 6.28 6.58 -10.34
C LEU A 8 5.26 5.47 -10.05
N THR A 9 5.35 4.90 -8.85
CA THR A 9 4.40 3.90 -8.38
C THR A 9 3.23 4.64 -7.76
N TYR A 10 2.15 4.77 -8.53
CA TYR A 10 0.94 5.38 -8.02
C TYR A 10 0.21 4.44 -7.06
N PRO A 11 -0.26 4.92 -5.89
CA PRO A 11 -1.01 4.09 -4.97
C PRO A 11 -2.34 3.62 -5.58
N ILE A 12 -2.76 2.42 -5.20
CA ILE A 12 -4.04 1.86 -5.64
C ILE A 12 -5.17 2.69 -5.03
N ALA A 13 -6.13 3.09 -5.87
CA ALA A 13 -7.23 3.94 -5.44
C ALA A 13 -8.12 3.28 -4.37
N GLN A 14 -8.48 4.04 -3.34
CA GLN A 14 -9.37 3.61 -2.26
C GLN A 14 -10.80 3.30 -2.77
N LEU A 15 -11.50 2.39 -2.08
CA LEU A 15 -12.80 1.88 -2.52
C LEU A 15 -13.87 2.96 -2.47
N GLU A 16 -13.87 3.77 -1.41
CA GLU A 16 -14.75 4.94 -1.25
C GLU A 16 -14.62 5.94 -2.42
N ARG A 17 -13.39 6.17 -2.90
CA ARG A 17 -13.10 7.10 -3.99
C ARG A 17 -13.55 6.54 -5.33
N ARG A 18 -13.39 5.23 -5.52
CA ARG A 18 -13.90 4.54 -6.71
C ARG A 18 -15.44 4.55 -6.73
N PHE A 19 -16.07 4.34 -5.58
CA PHE A 19 -17.52 4.38 -5.44
C PHE A 19 -18.08 5.77 -5.72
N THR A 20 -17.54 6.81 -5.09
CA THR A 20 -17.96 8.21 -5.32
C THR A 20 -17.76 8.63 -6.77
N ALA A 21 -16.59 8.34 -7.37
CA ALA A 21 -16.35 8.58 -8.79
C ALA A 21 -17.36 7.85 -9.69
N PHE A 22 -17.68 6.60 -9.37
CA PHE A 22 -18.68 5.82 -10.10
C PHE A 22 -20.10 6.38 -9.94
N ALA A 23 -20.48 6.81 -8.74
CA ALA A 23 -21.77 7.42 -8.46
C ALA A 23 -21.94 8.74 -9.24
N VAL A 24 -20.91 9.58 -9.29
CA VAL A 24 -20.89 10.81 -10.10
C VAL A 24 -21.07 10.49 -11.59
N ASP A 25 -20.31 9.52 -12.12
CA ASP A 25 -20.45 9.09 -13.51
C ASP A 25 -21.89 8.62 -13.82
N ARG A 26 -22.56 7.95 -12.86
CA ARG A 26 -23.94 7.45 -13.01
C ARG A 26 -25.00 8.53 -12.92
N LEU A 27 -24.86 9.46 -11.98
CA LEU A 27 -25.77 10.59 -11.86
C LEU A 27 -25.72 11.47 -13.11
N LEU A 28 -24.53 11.70 -13.66
CA LEU A 28 -24.37 12.42 -14.94
C LEU A 28 -25.07 11.67 -16.09
N ALA A 29 -24.91 10.35 -16.18
CA ALA A 29 -25.56 9.55 -17.19
C ALA A 29 -27.09 9.60 -17.09
N TRP A 30 -27.64 9.36 -15.89
CA TRP A 30 -29.09 9.38 -15.68
C TRP A 30 -29.68 10.78 -15.87
N GLY A 31 -29.00 11.82 -15.40
CA GLY A 31 -29.40 13.20 -15.59
C GLY A 31 -29.51 13.57 -17.08
N LEU A 32 -28.53 13.17 -17.89
CA LEU A 32 -28.57 13.37 -19.34
C LEU A 32 -29.75 12.62 -19.99
N LEU A 33 -29.98 11.35 -19.62
CA LEU A 33 -31.07 10.56 -20.19
C LEU A 33 -32.45 11.08 -19.82
N VAL A 34 -32.64 11.53 -18.57
CA VAL A 34 -33.86 12.18 -18.12
C VAL A 34 -34.07 13.48 -18.90
N ALA A 35 -33.02 14.29 -19.07
CA ALA A 35 -33.11 15.53 -19.85
C ALA A 35 -33.50 15.27 -21.30
N VAL A 36 -32.89 14.28 -21.97
CA VAL A 36 -33.25 13.89 -23.34
C VAL A 36 -34.69 13.40 -23.41
N GLY A 37 -35.13 12.58 -22.44
CA GLY A 37 -36.51 12.09 -22.38
C GLY A 37 -37.53 13.21 -22.21
N VAL A 38 -37.29 14.13 -21.27
CA VAL A 38 -38.17 15.28 -21.02
C VAL A 38 -38.22 16.21 -22.23
N VAL A 39 -37.07 16.57 -22.81
CA VAL A 39 -37.02 17.45 -23.99
C VAL A 39 -37.76 16.81 -25.16
N THR A 40 -37.56 15.52 -25.41
CA THR A 40 -38.22 14.82 -26.52
C THR A 40 -39.73 14.74 -26.29
N ALA A 41 -40.18 14.44 -25.06
CA ALA A 41 -41.59 14.37 -24.70
C ALA A 41 -42.32 15.72 -24.73
N ILE A 42 -41.60 16.85 -24.63
CA ILE A 42 -42.17 18.20 -24.82
C ILE A 42 -42.38 18.48 -26.31
N VAL A 43 -41.52 17.93 -27.18
CA VAL A 43 -41.52 18.19 -28.62
C VAL A 43 -42.45 17.25 -29.38
N THR A 44 -42.67 16.03 -28.87
CA THR A 44 -43.46 14.99 -29.55
C THR A 44 -44.35 14.24 -28.57
N ASP A 45 -45.59 13.94 -28.99
CA ASP A 45 -46.54 13.12 -28.21
C ASP A 45 -46.34 11.60 -28.44
N ASP A 46 -45.48 11.23 -29.40
CA ASP A 46 -45.20 9.83 -29.69
C ASP A 46 -44.20 9.22 -28.69
N VAL A 47 -44.65 8.17 -28.02
CA VAL A 47 -43.86 7.46 -27.02
C VAL A 47 -42.67 6.75 -27.67
N TRP A 48 -42.81 6.22 -28.89
CA TRP A 48 -41.76 5.44 -29.53
C TRP A 48 -40.58 6.30 -29.97
N THR A 49 -40.82 7.49 -30.48
CA THR A 49 -39.76 8.49 -30.75
C THR A 49 -39.03 8.91 -29.49
N THR A 50 -39.73 9.11 -28.37
CA THR A 50 -39.09 9.40 -27.06
C THR A 50 -38.21 8.23 -26.61
N VAL A 51 -38.71 7.00 -26.68
CA VAL A 51 -37.94 5.78 -26.34
C VAL A 51 -36.71 5.63 -27.24
N ALA A 52 -36.86 5.84 -28.56
CA ALA A 52 -35.76 5.77 -29.51
C ALA A 52 -34.70 6.85 -29.25
N ALA A 53 -35.11 8.08 -28.92
CA ALA A 53 -34.20 9.17 -28.59
C ALA A 53 -33.40 8.88 -27.32
N VAL A 54 -34.06 8.42 -26.25
CA VAL A 54 -33.40 8.04 -24.99
C VAL A 54 -32.46 6.84 -25.21
N GLY A 55 -32.89 5.83 -25.95
CA GLY A 55 -32.06 4.66 -26.30
C GLY A 55 -30.82 5.05 -27.12
N GLY A 56 -30.99 5.89 -28.14
CA GLY A 56 -29.90 6.41 -28.95
C GLY A 56 -28.92 7.26 -28.14
N ALA A 57 -29.42 8.16 -27.30
CA ALA A 57 -28.60 8.96 -26.39
C ALA A 57 -27.82 8.09 -25.40
N MET A 58 -28.43 7.02 -24.88
CA MET A 58 -27.75 6.08 -23.98
C MET A 58 -26.59 5.36 -24.66
N VAL A 59 -26.78 4.84 -25.87
CA VAL A 59 -25.72 4.17 -26.64
C VAL A 59 -24.62 5.15 -27.02
N LEU A 60 -24.98 6.34 -27.51
CA LEU A 60 -24.01 7.37 -27.90
C LEU A 60 -23.18 7.83 -26.70
N PHE A 61 -23.83 8.16 -25.59
CA PHE A 61 -23.15 8.61 -24.37
C PHE A 61 -22.24 7.52 -23.81
N TRP A 62 -22.71 6.27 -23.78
CA TRP A 62 -21.91 5.11 -23.38
C TRP A 62 -20.66 4.95 -24.26
N LEU A 63 -20.80 5.07 -25.58
CA LEU A 63 -19.70 4.96 -26.55
C LEU A 63 -18.67 6.07 -26.34
N VAL A 64 -19.12 7.32 -26.24
CA VAL A 64 -18.26 8.49 -26.01
C VAL A 64 -17.47 8.32 -24.71
N LEU A 65 -18.13 7.97 -23.61
CA LEU A 65 -17.44 7.77 -22.34
C LEU A 65 -16.44 6.61 -22.39
N ALA A 66 -16.77 5.52 -23.07
CA ALA A 66 -15.87 4.38 -23.22
C ALA A 66 -14.62 4.75 -24.05
N ILE A 67 -14.78 5.51 -25.14
CA ILE A 67 -13.68 5.99 -25.97
C ILE A 67 -12.80 6.97 -25.17
N VAL A 68 -13.40 7.97 -24.51
CA VAL A 68 -12.67 8.93 -23.69
C VAL A 68 -11.88 8.22 -22.60
N LEU A 69 -12.50 7.25 -21.91
CA LEU A 69 -11.82 6.43 -20.91
C LEU A 69 -10.68 5.61 -21.51
N GLY A 70 -10.86 5.04 -22.70
CA GLY A 70 -9.83 4.24 -23.38
C GLY A 70 -8.61 5.06 -23.80
N VAL A 71 -8.83 6.28 -24.28
CA VAL A 71 -7.76 7.19 -24.76
C VAL A 71 -7.08 7.90 -23.59
N THR A 72 -7.84 8.37 -22.61
CA THR A 72 -7.31 9.25 -21.55
C THR A 72 -7.05 8.50 -20.24
N GLY A 73 -7.75 7.39 -20.00
CA GLY A 73 -7.82 6.74 -18.69
C GLY A 73 -8.78 7.42 -17.71
N ASN A 74 -9.44 8.51 -18.11
CA ASN A 74 -10.32 9.29 -17.24
C ASN A 74 -11.79 9.19 -17.66
N SER A 75 -12.66 9.21 -16.67
CA SER A 75 -14.08 9.58 -16.81
C SER A 75 -14.33 10.84 -15.97
N PRO A 76 -15.44 11.58 -16.17
CA PRO A 76 -15.71 12.81 -15.43
C PRO A 76 -15.60 12.66 -13.91
N GLY A 77 -16.23 11.63 -13.33
CA GLY A 77 -16.15 11.36 -11.89
C GLY A 77 -14.77 10.90 -11.43
N LYS A 78 -14.04 10.15 -12.25
CA LYS A 78 -12.66 9.71 -11.91
C LYS A 78 -11.68 10.88 -11.97
N ALA A 79 -11.82 11.75 -12.96
CA ALA A 79 -11.02 12.97 -13.06
C ALA A 79 -11.24 13.87 -11.84
N ALA A 80 -12.50 14.06 -11.42
CA ALA A 80 -12.84 14.83 -10.21
C ALA A 80 -12.26 14.20 -8.92
N ALA A 81 -12.21 12.86 -8.85
CA ALA A 81 -11.66 12.13 -7.71
C ALA A 81 -10.12 11.98 -7.74
N GLY A 82 -9.44 12.49 -8.78
CA GLY A 82 -7.99 12.32 -8.95
C GLY A 82 -7.59 10.89 -9.29
N LEU A 83 -8.47 10.14 -9.94
CA LEU A 83 -8.28 8.73 -10.30
C LEU A 83 -8.05 8.57 -11.80
N ARG A 84 -7.22 7.59 -12.16
CA ARG A 84 -6.96 7.23 -13.55
C ARG A 84 -7.00 5.71 -13.72
N VAL A 85 -7.57 5.27 -14.84
CA VAL A 85 -7.60 3.87 -15.26
C VAL A 85 -6.45 3.64 -16.24
N VAL A 86 -5.56 2.73 -15.90
CA VAL A 86 -4.36 2.42 -16.68
C VAL A 86 -4.25 0.93 -16.94
N HIS A 87 -3.49 0.55 -17.95
CA HIS A 87 -3.24 -0.84 -18.27
C HIS A 87 -2.31 -1.47 -17.22
N HIS A 88 -2.68 -2.66 -16.75
CA HIS A 88 -1.95 -3.42 -15.75
C HIS A 88 -0.64 -3.95 -16.36
N GLY A 89 0.47 -3.33 -15.99
CA GLY A 89 1.83 -3.70 -16.39
C GLY A 89 2.58 -2.59 -17.12
N THR A 90 1.89 -1.78 -17.93
CA THR A 90 2.52 -0.70 -18.72
C THR A 90 2.25 0.69 -18.17
N GLY A 91 1.16 0.89 -17.40
CA GLY A 91 0.79 2.20 -16.87
C GLY A 91 0.25 3.19 -17.91
N THR A 92 0.13 2.78 -19.17
CA THR A 92 -0.44 3.56 -20.28
C THR A 92 -1.97 3.57 -20.21
N PRO A 93 -2.66 4.45 -20.96
CA PRO A 93 -4.09 4.33 -21.18
C PRO A 93 -4.46 2.91 -21.67
N ILE A 94 -5.64 2.43 -21.26
CA ILE A 94 -6.06 1.04 -21.49
C ILE A 94 -6.37 0.73 -22.96
N GLY A 95 -6.57 1.75 -23.79
CA GLY A 95 -7.00 1.60 -25.18
C GLY A 95 -8.52 1.45 -25.32
N ILE A 96 -9.03 1.78 -26.50
CA ILE A 96 -10.48 1.87 -26.76
C ILE A 96 -11.16 0.50 -26.65
N GLY A 97 -10.57 -0.55 -27.21
CA GLY A 97 -11.15 -1.92 -27.19
C GLY A 97 -11.36 -2.45 -25.76
N PRO A 98 -10.32 -2.50 -24.91
CA PRO A 98 -10.47 -2.90 -23.52
C PRO A 98 -11.44 -2.01 -22.72
N ALA A 99 -11.47 -0.70 -23.00
CA ALA A 99 -12.42 0.23 -22.37
C ALA A 99 -13.87 -0.09 -22.73
N LEU A 100 -14.15 -0.40 -24.01
CA LEU A 100 -15.47 -0.82 -24.48
C LEU A 100 -15.91 -2.15 -23.87
N LEU A 101 -15.01 -3.13 -23.81
CA LEU A 101 -15.29 -4.42 -23.16
C LEU A 101 -15.65 -4.21 -21.68
N ARG A 102 -14.85 -3.41 -20.97
CA ARG A 102 -15.07 -3.07 -19.56
C ARG A 102 -16.42 -2.37 -19.36
N SER A 103 -16.73 -1.36 -20.17
CA SER A 103 -17.98 -0.61 -20.07
C SER A 103 -19.19 -1.45 -20.49
N LEU A 104 -19.03 -2.39 -21.43
CA LEU A 104 -20.08 -3.32 -21.84
C LEU A 104 -20.41 -4.30 -20.71
N VAL A 105 -19.40 -4.89 -20.07
CA VAL A 105 -19.58 -5.79 -18.92
C VAL A 105 -20.30 -5.07 -17.78
N LEU A 106 -19.87 -3.84 -17.45
CA LEU A 106 -20.54 -3.02 -16.43
C LEU A 106 -21.96 -2.59 -16.84
N GLY A 107 -22.18 -2.34 -18.13
CA GLY A 107 -23.48 -1.98 -18.69
C GLY A 107 -24.46 -3.15 -18.62
N ALA A 108 -24.07 -4.32 -19.12
CA ALA A 108 -24.85 -5.55 -19.09
C ALA A 108 -25.16 -5.97 -17.64
N ALA A 109 -24.15 -5.95 -16.77
CA ALA A 109 -24.34 -6.24 -15.35
C ALA A 109 -25.31 -5.26 -14.69
N GLY A 110 -25.36 -3.98 -15.10
CA GLY A 110 -26.31 -3.00 -14.57
C GLY A 110 -27.72 -3.17 -15.12
N LEU A 111 -27.86 -3.16 -16.43
CA LEU A 111 -29.13 -3.10 -17.13
C LEU A 111 -29.98 -4.35 -16.89
N PHE A 112 -29.40 -5.55 -17.00
CA PHE A 112 -30.16 -6.80 -16.90
C PHE A 112 -30.50 -7.21 -15.48
N THR A 113 -29.85 -6.63 -14.46
CA THR A 113 -30.01 -7.06 -13.07
C THR A 113 -30.50 -5.93 -12.15
N PHE A 114 -30.96 -4.82 -12.74
CA PHE A 114 -31.37 -3.62 -12.00
C PHE A 114 -30.29 -3.14 -11.01
N GLY A 115 -29.02 -3.23 -11.41
CA GLY A 115 -27.87 -2.79 -10.62
C GLY A 115 -27.26 -3.82 -9.66
N ILE A 116 -27.92 -4.94 -9.37
CA ILE A 116 -27.39 -5.98 -8.47
C ILE A 116 -26.06 -6.54 -8.98
N GLY A 117 -25.96 -6.79 -10.28
CA GLY A 117 -24.76 -7.29 -10.95
C GLY A 117 -23.58 -6.31 -10.88
N ILE A 118 -23.83 -5.00 -10.80
CA ILE A 118 -22.77 -4.02 -10.54
C ILE A 118 -22.23 -4.20 -9.12
N ALA A 119 -23.12 -4.38 -8.13
CA ALA A 119 -22.71 -4.64 -6.75
C ALA A 119 -21.93 -5.97 -6.64
N THR A 120 -22.34 -7.00 -7.38
CA THR A 120 -21.60 -8.27 -7.46
C THR A 120 -20.21 -8.06 -8.08
N LEU A 121 -20.10 -7.31 -9.18
CA LEU A 121 -18.79 -6.97 -9.77
C LEU A 121 -17.93 -6.12 -8.83
N ALA A 122 -18.53 -5.22 -8.06
CA ALA A 122 -17.82 -4.46 -7.03
C ALA A 122 -17.30 -5.36 -5.91
N TRP A 123 -18.08 -6.35 -5.47
CA TRP A 123 -17.64 -7.36 -4.50
C TRP A 123 -16.41 -8.14 -4.99
N THR A 124 -16.36 -8.51 -6.28
CA THR A 124 -15.16 -9.17 -6.83
C THR A 124 -13.90 -8.32 -6.75
N ALA A 125 -14.03 -6.99 -6.74
CA ALA A 125 -12.90 -6.08 -6.54
C ALA A 125 -12.44 -6.01 -5.08
N VAL A 126 -13.36 -6.22 -4.13
CA VAL A 126 -13.03 -6.26 -2.68
C VAL A 126 -12.29 -7.56 -2.33
N GLU A 127 -12.73 -8.67 -2.90
CA GLU A 127 -12.17 -10.02 -2.67
C GLU A 127 -10.86 -10.29 -3.44
N ASP A 128 -10.36 -9.31 -4.19
CA ASP A 128 -9.14 -9.46 -4.98
C ASP A 128 -7.91 -9.74 -4.07
N ARG A 129 -7.47 -11.01 -4.10
CA ARG A 129 -6.34 -11.52 -3.31
C ARG A 129 -5.04 -10.77 -3.55
N GLY A 130 -4.88 -10.14 -4.71
CA GLY A 130 -3.71 -9.35 -5.05
C GLY A 130 -3.63 -8.00 -4.33
N ARG A 131 -4.66 -7.60 -3.56
CA ARG A 131 -4.82 -6.26 -2.96
C ARG A 131 -4.78 -5.10 -3.97
N GLN A 132 -4.84 -5.39 -5.28
CA GLN A 132 -4.89 -4.41 -6.36
C GLN A 132 -6.31 -3.88 -6.60
N ARG A 133 -7.29 -4.49 -5.92
CA ARG A 133 -8.71 -4.16 -5.93
C ARG A 133 -9.30 -4.24 -7.34
N ARG A 134 -8.91 -5.23 -8.14
CA ARG A 134 -9.37 -5.36 -9.53
C ARG A 134 -10.64 -6.20 -9.57
N GLY A 135 -11.75 -5.59 -10.01
CA GLY A 135 -12.97 -6.34 -10.24
C GLY A 135 -12.85 -7.25 -11.46
N TRP A 136 -13.79 -8.17 -11.66
CA TRP A 136 -13.77 -9.07 -12.82
C TRP A 136 -13.71 -8.32 -14.16
N HIS A 137 -14.44 -7.20 -14.25
CA HIS A 137 -14.39 -6.27 -15.40
C HIS A 137 -13.00 -5.64 -15.62
N ASP A 138 -12.24 -5.39 -14.56
CA ASP A 138 -10.87 -4.89 -14.63
C ASP A 138 -9.86 -6.01 -14.98
N HIS A 139 -10.16 -7.25 -14.59
CA HIS A 139 -9.36 -8.41 -14.95
C HIS A 139 -9.46 -8.69 -16.46
N LEU A 140 -10.68 -8.73 -16.98
CA LEU A 140 -10.96 -8.90 -18.42
C LEU A 140 -10.30 -7.82 -19.27
N ALA A 141 -10.42 -6.56 -18.86
CA ALA A 141 -9.86 -5.43 -19.60
C ALA A 141 -8.37 -5.16 -19.30
N ARG A 142 -7.72 -6.02 -18.49
CA ARG A 142 -6.34 -5.82 -18.00
C ARG A 142 -6.07 -4.40 -17.47
N SER A 143 -7.03 -3.85 -16.75
CA SER A 143 -6.96 -2.49 -16.22
C SER A 143 -6.77 -2.46 -14.71
N VAL A 144 -6.25 -1.34 -14.20
CA VAL A 144 -6.15 -1.03 -12.78
C VAL A 144 -6.43 0.45 -12.56
N VAL A 145 -7.10 0.78 -11.45
CA VAL A 145 -7.41 2.18 -11.09
C VAL A 145 -6.40 2.68 -10.07
N VAL A 146 -5.63 3.68 -10.48
CA VAL A 146 -4.58 4.32 -9.70
C VAL A 146 -5.01 5.71 -9.25
N ASP A 147 -4.52 6.13 -8.09
CA ASP A 147 -4.66 7.49 -7.59
C ASP A 147 -3.47 8.32 -8.08
N VAL A 148 -3.75 9.33 -8.91
CA VAL A 148 -2.71 10.16 -9.57
C VAL A 148 -2.47 11.48 -8.85
N ARG A 149 -3.10 11.69 -7.69
CA ARG A 149 -2.87 12.90 -6.90
C ARG A 149 -1.42 12.92 -6.43
N PRO A 150 -0.76 14.10 -6.45
CA PRO A 150 0.58 14.22 -5.91
C PRO A 150 0.55 13.72 -4.47
N ALA A 151 1.37 12.72 -4.17
CA ALA A 151 1.65 12.38 -2.79
C ALA A 151 2.18 13.66 -2.16
N VAL A 152 1.49 14.19 -1.15
CA VAL A 152 2.04 15.28 -0.35
C VAL A 152 3.28 14.68 0.30
N GLU A 153 4.43 14.99 -0.30
CA GLU A 153 5.73 14.67 0.24
C GLU A 153 5.85 15.51 1.49
N VAL A 154 5.46 14.91 2.62
CA VAL A 154 5.86 15.40 3.92
C VAL A 154 7.37 15.29 3.87
N ALA A 155 8.05 16.41 3.62
CA ALA A 155 9.44 16.53 3.94
C ALA A 155 9.56 16.03 5.39
N ASP A 156 10.26 14.91 5.56
CA ASP A 156 10.76 14.43 6.84
C ASP A 156 11.74 15.50 7.35
N THR A 157 11.21 16.67 7.69
CA THR A 157 11.94 17.76 8.33
C THR A 157 12.04 17.50 9.84
N GLY A 158 11.64 16.30 10.26
CA GLY A 158 12.00 15.69 11.53
C GLY A 158 12.65 14.33 11.27
N ALA A 159 13.69 14.30 10.43
CA ALA A 159 14.74 13.31 10.63
C ALA A 159 15.20 13.46 12.08
N ASP A 160 14.75 12.53 12.89
CA ASP A 160 15.01 12.36 14.30
C ASP A 160 16.48 12.67 14.61
N GLU A 161 16.72 13.87 15.14
CA GLU A 161 17.96 14.27 15.79
C GLU A 161 17.96 13.76 17.25
N GLY A 162 17.33 12.61 17.48
CA GLY A 162 17.54 11.81 18.67
C GLY A 162 18.96 11.23 18.69
N PRO A 163 19.62 11.15 19.86
CA PRO A 163 20.98 10.64 19.96
C PRO A 163 21.01 9.19 19.48
N ARG A 164 21.66 8.95 18.33
CA ARG A 164 21.91 7.61 17.80
C ARG A 164 22.70 6.82 18.83
N HIS A 165 22.03 5.97 19.59
CA HIS A 165 22.69 5.07 20.53
C HIS A 165 23.42 4.00 19.72
N ILE A 166 24.74 4.15 19.61
CA ILE A 166 25.62 3.13 19.01
C ILE A 166 25.59 1.93 19.95
N VAL A 167 24.77 0.94 19.63
CA VAL A 167 24.72 -0.32 20.38
C VAL A 167 25.97 -1.11 20.01
N ASN A 168 26.88 -1.27 20.97
CA ASN A 168 28.11 -2.04 20.77
C ASN A 168 27.75 -3.54 20.83
N LEU A 169 27.54 -4.16 19.65
CA LEU A 169 27.11 -5.55 19.50
C LEU A 169 28.09 -6.59 20.08
N THR A 170 29.28 -6.16 20.51
CA THR A 170 30.32 -7.02 21.07
C THR A 170 30.08 -7.42 22.54
N ALA A 171 29.07 -6.86 23.22
CA ALA A 171 28.78 -7.15 24.63
C ALA A 171 27.60 -8.10 24.90
N MET A 172 26.95 -8.67 23.87
CA MET A 172 26.01 -9.78 24.09
C MET A 172 26.78 -11.09 24.30
N ARG A 173 27.26 -11.25 25.54
CA ARG A 173 27.78 -12.50 26.09
C ARG A 173 26.72 -13.58 25.94
N LEU A 174 27.08 -14.63 25.20
CA LEU A 174 26.33 -15.87 24.99
C LEU A 174 25.78 -16.42 26.33
N VAL A 175 24.45 -16.49 26.43
CA VAL A 175 23.78 -17.46 27.29
C VAL A 175 23.62 -18.73 26.43
N PRO A 176 24.18 -19.88 26.82
CA PRO A 176 23.97 -21.12 26.09
C PRO A 176 22.49 -21.53 26.19
N ALA A 177 21.85 -21.75 25.05
CA ALA A 177 20.52 -22.33 25.00
C ALA A 177 20.56 -23.81 25.44
N PRO A 178 19.53 -24.31 26.16
CA PRO A 178 19.45 -25.72 26.53
C PRO A 178 19.32 -26.61 25.26
N PRO A 179 19.74 -27.89 25.32
CA PRO A 179 19.73 -28.76 24.15
C PRO A 179 18.30 -28.98 23.65
N VAL A 180 18.04 -28.63 22.40
CA VAL A 180 16.79 -28.95 21.72
C VAL A 180 16.80 -30.45 21.40
N GLU A 181 15.93 -31.21 22.06
CA GLU A 181 15.65 -32.59 21.71
C GLU A 181 15.02 -32.62 20.31
N SER A 182 15.73 -33.23 19.36
CA SER A 182 15.27 -33.37 17.98
C SER A 182 14.05 -34.30 17.95
N VAL A 183 12.85 -33.71 17.86
CA VAL A 183 11.63 -34.45 17.53
C VAL A 183 11.84 -35.12 16.17
N ARG A 184 11.87 -36.46 16.18
CA ARG A 184 11.92 -37.27 14.95
C ARG A 184 10.67 -36.98 14.14
N THR A 185 10.85 -36.44 12.93
CA THR A 185 9.80 -36.40 11.92
C THR A 185 9.34 -37.83 11.63
N PRO A 186 8.05 -38.18 11.70
CA PRO A 186 7.59 -39.45 11.18
C PRO A 186 7.85 -39.48 9.68
N GLU A 187 8.50 -40.55 9.21
CA GLU A 187 8.72 -40.80 7.78
C GLU A 187 7.40 -40.73 7.03
N ARG A 188 7.33 -39.83 6.06
CA ARG A 188 6.26 -39.77 5.08
C ARG A 188 6.41 -41.02 4.20
N THR A 189 5.51 -41.98 4.39
CA THR A 189 5.38 -43.17 3.55
C THR A 189 5.40 -42.80 2.07
N GLU A 190 6.23 -43.48 1.28
CA GLU A 190 6.51 -43.27 -0.14
C GLU A 190 5.32 -43.52 -1.11
N GLN A 191 4.07 -43.55 -0.62
CA GLN A 191 2.91 -44.01 -1.40
C GLN A 191 2.02 -42.92 -2.00
N SER A 192 2.40 -41.63 -1.99
CA SER A 192 1.55 -40.56 -2.56
C SER A 192 2.15 -39.75 -3.71
N VAL A 193 3.26 -40.21 -4.31
CA VAL A 193 3.80 -39.60 -5.55
C VAL A 193 3.82 -40.63 -6.68
N ARG A 194 2.63 -41.08 -7.08
CA ARG A 194 2.43 -41.63 -8.43
C ARG A 194 1.64 -40.61 -9.24
N ARG A 195 2.34 -39.67 -9.89
CA ARG A 195 1.75 -38.91 -10.99
C ARG A 195 1.58 -39.88 -12.16
N GLN A 196 0.34 -40.11 -12.56
CA GLN A 196 0.03 -40.73 -13.84
C GLN A 196 0.53 -39.79 -14.97
N PRO A 197 1.32 -40.26 -15.96
CA PRO A 197 1.64 -39.45 -17.12
C PRO A 197 0.38 -39.16 -17.95
N LEU A 198 0.19 -37.91 -18.36
CA LEU A 198 -0.84 -37.53 -19.35
C LEU A 198 -0.45 -38.05 -20.75
N PRO A 199 -1.42 -38.41 -21.62
CA PRO A 199 -1.18 -38.82 -23.00
C PRO A 199 -0.46 -37.75 -23.84
N ALA A 200 0.37 -38.17 -24.79
CA ALA A 200 1.33 -37.35 -25.53
C ALA A 200 0.75 -36.44 -26.64
N ASP A 201 -0.56 -36.26 -26.75
CA ASP A 201 -1.18 -35.61 -27.92
C ASP A 201 -1.62 -34.14 -27.71
N VAL A 202 -1.17 -33.45 -26.65
CA VAL A 202 -1.55 -32.03 -26.42
C VAL A 202 -0.38 -31.13 -26.04
N VAL A 203 0.82 -31.36 -26.59
CA VAL A 203 1.91 -30.37 -26.54
C VAL A 203 2.61 -30.28 -27.90
N ALA A 204 1.98 -29.59 -28.84
CA ALA A 204 2.65 -29.06 -30.03
C ALA A 204 2.34 -27.57 -30.17
N PRO A 205 3.26 -26.67 -29.80
CA PRO A 205 3.25 -25.28 -30.25
C PRO A 205 3.73 -25.19 -31.72
N PRO A 206 3.21 -24.26 -32.54
CA PRO A 206 3.68 -24.08 -33.92
C PRO A 206 5.10 -23.47 -33.95
N GLU A 207 6.03 -24.17 -34.62
CA GLU A 207 7.32 -23.60 -35.02
C GLU A 207 7.09 -22.50 -36.06
N THR A 208 7.32 -21.24 -35.68
CA THR A 208 7.62 -20.17 -36.62
C THR A 208 9.06 -19.75 -36.39
N ARG A 209 9.90 -20.04 -37.38
CA ARG A 209 11.35 -19.81 -37.39
C ARG A 209 11.62 -18.43 -38.01
N PRO A 210 12.12 -17.42 -37.30
CA PRO A 210 12.67 -16.23 -37.93
C PRO A 210 14.05 -16.56 -38.49
N GLY A 211 14.27 -16.30 -39.79
CA GLY A 211 15.57 -16.44 -40.43
C GLY A 211 16.58 -15.39 -39.94
N PRO A 212 17.89 -15.69 -39.99
CA PRO A 212 18.93 -14.77 -39.54
C PRO A 212 19.09 -13.56 -40.49
N PRO A 213 19.33 -12.35 -39.97
CA PRO A 213 19.69 -11.20 -40.80
C PRO A 213 21.11 -11.36 -41.38
N PRO A 214 21.36 -10.93 -42.62
CA PRO A 214 22.70 -10.98 -43.21
C PRO A 214 23.58 -9.81 -42.75
N GLY A 215 24.83 -10.13 -42.41
CA GLY A 215 25.98 -9.24 -42.57
C GLY A 215 26.20 -8.17 -41.49
N MET A 216 26.80 -8.54 -40.36
CA MET A 216 27.62 -7.63 -39.55
C MET A 216 28.92 -8.35 -39.17
N GLN A 217 30.03 -7.85 -39.71
CA GLN A 217 31.38 -8.33 -39.46
C GLN A 217 31.75 -8.20 -37.97
N PRO A 218 32.48 -9.16 -37.39
CA PRO A 218 33.05 -9.01 -36.06
C PRO A 218 34.14 -7.92 -36.06
N PRO A 219 34.21 -7.05 -35.04
CA PRO A 219 35.30 -6.10 -34.91
C PRO A 219 36.64 -6.83 -34.68
N PRO A 220 37.77 -6.30 -35.17
CA PRO A 220 39.06 -6.97 -35.14
C PRO A 220 39.61 -7.13 -33.72
N ALA A 221 40.13 -8.32 -33.45
CA ALA A 221 40.90 -8.64 -32.25
C ALA A 221 42.04 -7.64 -32.07
N HIS A 222 41.98 -6.86 -30.99
CA HIS A 222 43.08 -5.97 -30.61
C HIS A 222 44.15 -6.81 -29.94
N VAL A 223 45.29 -6.89 -30.63
CA VAL A 223 46.55 -7.44 -30.14
C VAL A 223 46.94 -6.62 -28.91
N ALA A 224 47.10 -7.28 -27.75
CA ALA A 224 47.65 -6.66 -26.57
C ALA A 224 49.12 -6.27 -26.84
N GLN A 225 49.38 -4.97 -26.97
CA GLN A 225 50.73 -4.43 -26.95
C GLN A 225 51.17 -4.16 -25.51
N PRO A 226 52.42 -4.50 -25.14
CA PRO A 226 52.94 -4.31 -23.79
C PRO A 226 53.15 -2.81 -23.50
N ALA A 227 52.61 -2.35 -22.39
CA ALA A 227 52.81 -1.00 -21.88
C ALA A 227 54.23 -0.84 -21.29
N PRO A 228 54.88 0.34 -21.46
CA PRO A 228 56.18 0.63 -20.87
C PRO A 228 56.09 0.83 -19.36
N SER A 229 57.08 0.27 -18.66
CA SER A 229 57.32 0.38 -17.23
C SER A 229 57.71 1.81 -16.82
N GLN A 230 56.98 2.37 -15.85
CA GLN A 230 57.42 3.54 -15.07
C GLN A 230 57.49 3.16 -13.57
N PRO A 231 58.39 3.81 -12.79
CA PRO A 231 58.80 3.31 -11.48
C PRO A 231 57.78 3.63 -10.38
N ALA A 232 57.65 2.71 -9.42
CA ALA A 232 56.84 2.85 -8.23
C ALA A 232 57.38 3.96 -7.28
N PRO A 233 56.52 4.82 -6.72
CA PRO A 233 56.88 5.64 -5.57
C PRO A 233 56.92 4.80 -4.29
N SER A 234 58.03 4.94 -3.58
CA SER A 234 58.33 4.36 -2.26
C SER A 234 57.37 4.90 -1.19
N GLN A 235 56.71 4.00 -0.46
CA GLN A 235 55.99 4.32 0.77
C GLN A 235 56.99 4.56 1.92
N PRO A 236 56.86 5.64 2.70
CA PRO A 236 57.63 5.83 3.93
C PRO A 236 57.19 4.89 5.04
N ALA A 237 58.18 4.40 5.79
CA ALA A 237 58.08 3.53 6.95
C ALA A 237 57.30 4.16 8.14
N PRO A 238 56.79 3.33 9.08
CA PRO A 238 56.04 3.81 10.24
C PRO A 238 56.97 4.53 11.25
N PRO A 239 56.53 5.65 11.87
CA PRO A 239 57.30 6.27 12.94
C PRO A 239 57.28 5.42 14.21
N GLN A 240 58.48 5.22 14.75
CA GLN A 240 58.75 4.54 16.02
C GLN A 240 58.16 5.30 17.22
N GLN A 241 57.87 4.54 18.26
CA GLN A 241 57.33 4.96 19.56
C GLN A 241 58.10 6.14 20.17
N ALA A 242 57.38 7.20 20.51
CA ALA A 242 57.82 8.19 21.50
C ALA A 242 57.41 7.70 22.90
N THR A 243 58.37 7.69 23.81
CA THR A 243 58.21 7.43 25.25
C THR A 243 57.17 8.37 25.87
N PRO A 244 56.36 7.94 26.87
CA PRO A 244 55.44 8.83 27.56
C PRO A 244 56.23 9.83 28.43
N GLN A 245 56.20 11.10 28.07
CA GLN A 245 56.58 12.17 28.99
C GLN A 245 55.47 12.37 30.03
N GLN A 246 55.85 12.22 31.30
CA GLN A 246 54.97 12.50 32.45
C GLN A 246 54.57 13.99 32.44
N ARG A 247 53.26 14.25 32.37
CA ARG A 247 52.69 15.58 32.61
C ARG A 247 52.52 15.78 34.13
N PRO A 248 52.79 16.96 34.69
CA PRO A 248 52.57 17.23 36.11
C PRO A 248 51.07 17.14 36.47
N PRO A 249 50.72 16.76 37.71
CA PRO A 249 49.33 16.68 38.15
C PRO A 249 48.71 18.09 38.18
N GLN A 250 47.61 18.28 37.46
CA GLN A 250 46.74 19.44 37.63
C GLN A 250 45.94 19.29 38.93
N PRO A 251 45.66 20.39 39.67
CA PRO A 251 44.83 20.35 40.87
C PRO A 251 43.43 19.83 40.55
N GLN A 252 43.01 18.79 41.28
CA GLN A 252 41.66 18.25 41.22
C GLN A 252 40.67 19.34 41.70
N GLN A 253 39.82 19.83 40.80
CA GLN A 253 38.62 20.53 41.22
C GLN A 253 37.69 19.51 41.91
N PRO A 254 37.05 19.85 43.05
CA PRO A 254 36.13 18.94 43.72
C PRO A 254 34.99 18.55 42.77
N GLN A 255 34.96 17.28 42.38
CA GLN A 255 33.83 16.70 41.67
C GLN A 255 32.65 16.67 42.64
N LEU A 256 31.69 17.57 42.44
CA LEU A 256 30.39 17.47 43.07
C LEU A 256 29.81 16.08 42.75
N PRO A 257 29.24 15.35 43.74
CA PRO A 257 28.62 14.07 43.48
C PRO A 257 27.56 14.21 42.37
N PRO A 258 27.42 13.23 41.47
CA PRO A 258 26.38 13.26 40.46
C PRO A 258 25.03 13.38 41.16
N GLN A 259 24.41 14.56 41.06
CA GLN A 259 23.04 14.75 41.51
C GLN A 259 22.19 13.78 40.67
N GLN A 260 21.64 12.76 41.34
CA GLN A 260 20.63 11.88 40.77
C GLN A 260 19.48 12.78 40.33
N ARG A 261 19.40 13.05 39.02
CA ARG A 261 18.24 13.68 38.42
C ARG A 261 17.04 12.78 38.78
N PRO A 262 15.96 13.30 39.38
CA PRO A 262 14.79 12.49 39.66
C PRO A 262 14.40 11.77 38.37
N ALA A 263 14.27 10.44 38.42
CA ALA A 263 13.73 9.68 37.30
C ALA A 263 12.37 10.32 36.98
N ALA A 264 12.22 10.87 35.77
CA ALA A 264 10.95 11.40 35.33
C ALA A 264 9.90 10.29 35.51
N PRO A 265 8.69 10.61 36.01
CA PRO A 265 7.63 9.62 36.13
C PRO A 265 7.45 8.91 34.77
N PRO A 266 7.18 7.59 34.76
CA PRO A 266 7.01 6.87 33.50
C PRO A 266 5.90 7.56 32.70
N LEU A 267 6.20 8.01 31.49
CA LEU A 267 5.22 8.63 30.60
C LEU A 267 4.07 7.64 30.41
N ARG A 268 2.91 7.94 30.98
CA ARG A 268 1.71 7.12 30.80
C ARG A 268 0.92 7.67 29.64
N TRP A 269 0.61 6.80 28.69
CA TRP A 269 -0.19 7.16 27.54
C TRP A 269 -1.59 6.61 27.74
N ARG A 270 -2.60 7.44 27.56
CA ARG A 270 -4.01 7.06 27.62
C ARG A 270 -4.65 7.23 26.26
N VAL A 271 -5.41 6.22 25.85
CA VAL A 271 -6.26 6.28 24.65
C VAL A 271 -7.69 6.53 25.10
N HIS A 272 -8.33 7.52 24.48
CA HIS A 272 -9.74 7.84 24.65
C HIS A 272 -10.50 7.44 23.39
N PHE A 273 -11.51 6.59 23.54
CA PHE A 273 -12.37 6.16 22.45
C PHE A 273 -13.63 7.03 22.37
N ASP A 274 -14.23 7.10 21.19
CA ASP A 274 -15.48 7.80 20.92
C ASP A 274 -16.68 7.29 21.73
N ASN A 275 -16.64 6.03 22.19
CA ASN A 275 -17.63 5.45 23.09
C ASN A 275 -17.50 5.92 24.55
N GLY A 276 -16.53 6.77 24.87
CA GLY A 276 -16.24 7.28 26.21
C GLY A 276 -15.35 6.38 27.05
N GLU A 277 -14.97 5.20 26.56
CA GLU A 277 -14.00 4.34 27.26
C GLU A 277 -12.58 4.91 27.12
N SER A 278 -11.76 4.75 28.16
CA SER A 278 -10.36 5.14 28.12
C SER A 278 -9.47 4.10 28.77
N PHE A 279 -8.32 3.83 28.15
CA PHE A 279 -7.39 2.79 28.58
C PHE A 279 -5.97 3.32 28.58
N VAL A 280 -5.19 2.95 29.60
CA VAL A 280 -3.75 3.26 29.64
C VAL A 280 -3.00 2.22 28.83
N ILE A 281 -2.11 2.66 27.94
CA ILE A 281 -1.27 1.79 27.12
C ILE A 281 -0.18 1.19 28.00
N ALA A 282 -0.39 -0.03 28.47
CA ALA A 282 0.63 -0.80 29.21
C ALA A 282 1.48 -1.71 28.31
N GLY A 283 1.04 -1.94 27.06
CA GLY A 283 1.70 -2.85 26.12
C GLY A 283 1.00 -2.87 24.77
N LEU A 284 1.26 -3.91 23.97
CA LEU A 284 0.60 -4.08 22.67
C LEU A 284 -0.91 -4.25 22.86
N ALA A 285 -1.68 -3.45 22.15
CA ALA A 285 -3.12 -3.46 22.20
C ALA A 285 -3.70 -3.57 20.79
N LEU A 286 -4.77 -4.35 20.65
CA LEU A 286 -5.44 -4.61 19.39
C LEU A 286 -6.84 -4.02 19.41
N VAL A 287 -7.19 -3.31 18.34
CA VAL A 287 -8.51 -2.71 18.13
C VAL A 287 -9.23 -3.42 17.01
N GLY A 288 -10.52 -3.69 17.19
CA GLY A 288 -11.41 -4.06 16.10
C GLY A 288 -12.76 -4.56 16.60
N ARG A 289 -13.65 -5.00 15.70
CA ARG A 289 -14.98 -5.49 16.12
C ARG A 289 -14.94 -6.80 16.91
N ARG A 290 -13.90 -7.62 16.69
CA ARG A 290 -13.60 -8.87 17.39
C ARG A 290 -12.09 -9.08 17.36
N PRO A 291 -11.34 -8.36 18.20
CA PRO A 291 -9.89 -8.38 18.15
C PRO A 291 -9.38 -9.74 18.64
N GLU A 292 -8.58 -10.40 17.81
CA GLU A 292 -7.95 -11.68 18.11
C GLU A 292 -6.43 -11.56 17.95
N ALA A 293 -5.70 -12.08 18.95
CA ALA A 293 -4.23 -12.16 18.93
C ALA A 293 -3.77 -13.28 17.98
N ARG A 294 -2.64 -13.09 17.29
CA ARG A 294 -2.01 -14.19 16.54
C ARG A 294 -1.29 -15.16 17.49
N ASN A 295 -1.10 -16.39 17.03
CA ASN A 295 -0.42 -17.42 17.82
C ASN A 295 1.03 -16.99 18.13
N GLY A 296 1.38 -16.87 19.41
CA GLY A 296 2.68 -16.33 19.87
C GLY A 296 2.76 -14.81 20.08
N GLU A 297 1.68 -14.06 19.88
CA GLU A 297 1.63 -12.60 20.10
C GLU A 297 1.19 -12.28 21.53
N GLN A 298 2.05 -11.64 22.33
CA GLN A 298 1.69 -11.18 23.68
C GLN A 298 0.93 -9.85 23.58
N VAL A 299 -0.39 -9.93 23.67
CA VAL A 299 -1.30 -8.77 23.62
C VAL A 299 -1.70 -8.39 25.04
N ALA A 300 -1.41 -7.16 25.43
CA ALA A 300 -1.79 -6.60 26.73
C ALA A 300 -3.28 -6.23 26.79
N HIS A 301 -3.84 -5.69 25.70
CA HIS A 301 -5.25 -5.29 25.65
C HIS A 301 -5.94 -5.66 24.34
N LEU A 302 -7.11 -6.27 24.44
CA LEU A 302 -8.03 -6.50 23.32
C LEU A 302 -9.20 -5.52 23.48
N ILE A 303 -9.33 -4.56 22.57
CA ILE A 303 -10.35 -3.51 22.64
C ILE A 303 -11.42 -3.78 21.58
N PRO A 304 -12.55 -4.40 21.96
CA PRO A 304 -13.66 -4.64 21.06
C PRO A 304 -14.42 -3.33 20.79
N LEU A 305 -14.47 -2.92 19.52
CA LEU A 305 -15.21 -1.75 19.08
C LEU A 305 -16.41 -2.15 18.22
N SER A 306 -17.61 -1.88 18.72
CA SER A 306 -18.87 -2.13 18.03
C SER A 306 -19.07 -1.11 16.91
N SER A 307 -18.87 -1.51 15.66
CA SER A 307 -19.11 -0.68 14.47
C SER A 307 -20.52 -0.90 13.95
N ALA A 308 -21.27 0.19 13.69
CA ALA A 308 -22.69 0.12 13.31
C ALA A 308 -22.87 -0.32 11.85
N ASP A 309 -21.91 0.04 11.01
CA ASP A 309 -21.90 -0.20 9.55
C ASP A 309 -20.95 -1.33 9.13
N MET A 310 -20.40 -2.09 10.09
CA MET A 310 -19.39 -3.13 9.87
C MET A 310 -18.11 -2.59 9.19
N SER A 311 -17.83 -1.29 9.27
CA SER A 311 -16.63 -0.68 8.68
C SER A 311 -15.34 -0.99 9.44
N VAL A 312 -15.45 -1.47 10.68
CA VAL A 312 -14.31 -1.92 11.49
C VAL A 312 -14.07 -3.43 11.29
N SER A 313 -12.87 -3.80 10.80
CA SER A 313 -12.45 -5.20 10.66
C SER A 313 -12.34 -5.94 12.01
N LYS A 314 -12.29 -7.28 11.99
CA LYS A 314 -12.18 -8.12 13.21
C LYS A 314 -11.01 -7.67 14.10
N THR A 315 -9.81 -7.66 13.53
CA THR A 315 -8.63 -6.98 14.07
C THR A 315 -8.23 -5.91 13.06
N HIS A 316 -8.53 -4.63 13.34
CA HIS A 316 -8.36 -3.51 12.42
C HIS A 316 -6.95 -2.91 12.53
N ALA A 317 -6.55 -2.49 13.73
CA ALA A 317 -5.27 -1.85 13.99
C ALA A 317 -4.66 -2.37 15.29
N GLN A 318 -3.36 -2.17 15.43
CA GLN A 318 -2.65 -2.36 16.69
C GLN A 318 -2.00 -1.06 17.13
N PHE A 319 -1.88 -0.87 18.44
CA PHE A 319 -1.18 0.24 19.04
C PHE A 319 -0.37 -0.25 20.23
N GLY A 320 0.76 0.38 20.51
CA GLY A 320 1.60 -0.03 21.63
C GLY A 320 2.94 0.68 21.64
N PRO A 321 3.72 0.49 22.72
CA PRO A 321 5.08 1.02 22.79
C PRO A 321 5.97 0.25 21.82
N ALA A 322 6.68 0.99 20.97
CA ALA A 322 7.81 0.48 20.20
C ALA A 322 9.03 0.30 21.12
N PRO A 323 10.09 -0.43 20.68
CA PRO A 323 11.26 -0.71 21.51
C PRO A 323 12.02 0.54 21.99
N ASP A 324 11.81 1.68 21.33
CA ASP A 324 12.35 2.99 21.65
C ASP A 324 11.49 3.77 22.68
N GLY A 325 10.35 3.22 23.09
CA GLY A 325 9.40 3.84 24.01
C GLY A 325 8.36 4.76 23.34
N THR A 326 8.41 4.92 22.02
CA THR A 326 7.43 5.70 21.25
C THR A 326 6.13 4.92 21.11
N ILE A 327 4.98 5.56 21.26
CA ILE A 327 3.70 4.90 20.94
C ILE A 327 3.54 4.86 19.43
N VAL A 328 3.31 3.67 18.88
CA VAL A 328 3.08 3.48 17.46
C VAL A 328 1.70 2.91 17.21
N VAL A 329 1.11 3.29 16.08
CA VAL A 329 -0.08 2.65 15.50
C VAL A 329 0.30 1.97 14.20
N MET A 330 -0.26 0.79 13.96
CA MET A 330 -0.08 0.05 12.72
C MET A 330 -1.40 -0.56 12.26
N ASP A 331 -1.78 -0.29 11.02
CA ASP A 331 -2.92 -0.94 10.39
C ASP A 331 -2.59 -2.42 10.12
N ARG A 332 -3.49 -3.34 10.53
CA ARG A 332 -3.28 -4.79 10.34
C ARG A 332 -3.85 -5.31 9.03
N GLY A 333 -4.01 -4.44 8.03
CA GLY A 333 -4.62 -4.77 6.74
C GLY A 333 -6.13 -4.73 6.80
N SER A 334 -6.68 -3.70 7.43
CA SER A 334 -8.12 -3.47 7.45
C SER A 334 -8.67 -3.20 6.05
N THR A 335 -9.97 -3.48 5.84
CA THR A 335 -10.63 -3.28 4.54
C THR A 335 -10.74 -1.80 4.18
N ASN A 336 -11.10 -0.98 5.18
CA ASN A 336 -11.35 0.46 5.01
C ASN A 336 -10.11 1.32 5.28
N GLY A 337 -9.07 0.76 5.91
CA GLY A 337 -7.84 1.46 6.23
C GLY A 337 -7.94 2.25 7.54
N THR A 338 -6.77 2.63 8.05
CA THR A 338 -6.61 3.49 9.23
C THR A 338 -6.03 4.84 8.82
N VAL A 339 -6.52 5.89 9.44
CA VAL A 339 -6.18 7.28 9.17
C VAL A 339 -5.69 7.95 10.44
N LEU A 340 -4.52 8.57 10.39
CA LEU A 340 -3.96 9.40 11.45
C LEU A 340 -4.30 10.86 11.18
N VAL A 341 -4.87 11.56 12.16
CA VAL A 341 -5.16 12.99 12.12
C VAL A 341 -4.29 13.68 13.17
N ARG A 342 -3.31 14.46 12.70
CA ARG A 342 -2.38 15.23 13.53
C ARG A 342 -2.59 16.72 13.28
N GLN A 343 -2.99 17.46 14.31
CA GLN A 343 -3.25 18.91 14.21
C GLN A 343 -4.15 19.30 13.01
N GLY A 344 -5.17 18.47 12.72
CA GLY A 344 -6.08 18.67 11.59
C GLY A 344 -5.56 18.16 10.23
N VAL A 345 -4.32 17.68 10.15
CA VAL A 345 -3.76 17.07 8.95
C VAL A 345 -4.01 15.57 8.95
N THR A 346 -4.64 15.09 7.88
CA THR A 346 -5.05 13.69 7.72
C THR A 346 -4.04 12.90 6.90
N ARG A 347 -3.50 11.81 7.46
CA ARG A 347 -2.52 10.90 6.84
C ARG A 347 -3.06 9.46 6.83
N GLN A 348 -3.19 8.88 5.64
CA GLN A 348 -3.54 7.46 5.52
C GLN A 348 -2.34 6.58 5.92
N LEU A 349 -2.58 5.60 6.78
CA LEU A 349 -1.55 4.62 7.16
C LEU A 349 -1.51 3.47 6.16
N ALA A 350 -0.29 3.08 5.77
CA ALA A 350 -0.08 1.91 4.93
C ALA A 350 -0.17 0.63 5.77
N PRO A 351 -0.86 -0.43 5.30
CA PRO A 351 -0.96 -1.69 6.03
C PRO A 351 0.40 -2.26 6.41
N GLY A 352 0.57 -2.65 7.67
CA GLY A 352 1.80 -3.27 8.19
C GLY A 352 2.98 -2.32 8.37
N LYS A 353 2.81 -1.00 8.17
CA LYS A 353 3.83 -0.01 8.50
C LYS A 353 3.47 0.73 9.80
N PRO A 354 4.35 0.73 10.82
CA PRO A 354 4.11 1.49 12.04
C PRO A 354 4.24 2.98 11.77
N ALA A 355 3.38 3.77 12.41
CA ALA A 355 3.44 5.22 12.44
C ALA A 355 3.50 5.69 13.89
N SER A 356 4.41 6.63 14.19
CA SER A 356 4.54 7.21 15.53
C SER A 356 3.37 8.12 15.85
N LEU A 357 2.82 7.95 17.05
CA LEU A 357 1.79 8.79 17.64
C LEU A 357 2.41 9.76 18.63
N VAL A 358 1.87 10.98 18.66
CA VAL A 358 2.22 12.01 19.64
C VAL A 358 0.99 12.42 20.44
N ASP A 359 1.20 13.19 21.50
CA ASP A 359 0.13 13.71 22.33
C ASP A 359 -0.86 14.56 21.51
N GLY A 360 -2.15 14.30 21.69
CA GLY A 360 -3.24 14.95 20.96
C GLY A 360 -3.52 14.38 19.56
N ASP A 361 -2.81 13.35 19.11
CA ASP A 361 -3.11 12.69 17.85
C ASP A 361 -4.46 11.97 17.91
N LYS A 362 -5.22 12.06 16.82
CA LYS A 362 -6.47 11.33 16.62
C LYS A 362 -6.26 10.23 15.57
N VAL A 363 -6.74 9.03 15.83
CA VAL A 363 -6.72 7.93 14.86
C VAL A 363 -8.14 7.53 14.53
N VAL A 364 -8.47 7.55 13.24
CA VAL A 364 -9.77 7.17 12.68
C VAL A 364 -9.65 5.82 11.99
N TYR A 365 -10.55 4.90 12.29
CA TYR A 365 -10.60 3.55 11.71
C TYR A 365 -12.06 3.19 11.40
N GLY A 366 -12.41 3.16 10.11
CA GLY A 366 -13.82 3.01 9.71
C GLY A 366 -14.68 4.19 10.20
N ASP A 367 -15.76 3.89 10.90
CA ASP A 367 -16.72 4.84 11.49
C ASP A 367 -16.34 5.33 12.89
N ARG A 368 -15.20 4.89 13.43
CA ARG A 368 -14.79 5.13 14.82
C ARG A 368 -13.51 5.95 14.91
N GLU A 369 -13.36 6.67 16.01
CA GLU A 369 -12.16 7.45 16.31
C GLU A 369 -11.64 7.19 17.73
N MET A 370 -10.32 7.32 17.90
CA MET A 370 -9.66 7.41 19.19
C MET A 370 -8.77 8.65 19.24
N THR A 371 -8.55 9.18 20.43
CA THR A 371 -7.58 10.26 20.69
C THR A 371 -6.53 9.77 21.69
N LEU A 372 -5.26 10.04 21.40
CA LEU A 372 -4.15 9.73 22.28
C LEU A 372 -3.82 10.94 23.15
N THR A 373 -3.73 10.75 24.46
CA THR A 373 -3.32 11.78 25.42
C THR A 373 -2.19 11.27 26.30
N ARG A 374 -1.21 12.12 26.58
CA ARG A 374 -0.11 11.87 27.50
C ARG A 374 -0.51 12.33 28.89
N GLU A 375 -0.48 11.41 29.85
CA GLU A 375 -0.61 11.74 31.28
C GLU A 375 0.76 12.18 31.81
N ALA A 376 0.77 13.31 32.50
CA ALA A 376 1.95 13.92 33.09
C ALA A 376 2.30 13.31 34.45
#